data_AF-A0A2A4T5N4-F1
#
_entry.id   AF-A0A2A4T5N4-F1
#
_cell.length_a   1.000
_cell.length_b   1.000
_cell.length_c   1.000
_cell.angle_alpha   90.00
_cell.angle_beta   90.00
_cell.angle_gamma   90.00
#
_symmetry.space_group_name_H-M   'P 1'
#
loop_
_entity.id
_entity.type
_entity.pdbx_description
1 polymer ?
#
loop_
_entity_poly.entity_id
_entity_poly.type
_entity_poly.pdbx_seq_one_letter_code
_entity_poly.pdbx_strand_id
1 'polypeptide(L)' 'MSFWRDEEVVQAWCNLFEHRDAQRSGRSRIFKNYRLRVANVVHNYGLAEREQAPKDSQAVIE' A
#
# COMPACT_ATOMS: atom_id res chain seq x y z
N MET A 1 -6.04 -0.66 -3.46
CA MET A 1 -4.72 -0.39 -2.85
C MET A 1 -4.93 -0.44 -1.36
N SER A 2 -4.17 -1.26 -0.64
CA SER A 2 -4.26 -1.33 0.82
C SER A 2 -3.16 -0.46 1.43
N PHE A 3 -3.47 0.19 2.55
CA PHE A 3 -2.52 1.04 3.28
C PHE A 3 -2.38 0.52 4.70
N TRP A 4 -1.15 0.59 5.20
CA TRP A 4 -0.81 0.23 6.56
C TRP A 4 0.02 1.36 7.14
N ARG A 5 -0.09 1.53 8.46
CA ARG A 5 0.60 2.60 9.18
C ARG A 5 2.12 2.41 9.17
N ASP A 6 2.58 1.17 9.27
CA ASP A 6 3.98 0.81 9.40
C ASP A 6 4.22 -0.63 8.89
N GLU A 7 5.50 -1.00 8.78
CA GLU A 7 5.92 -2.32 8.30
C GLU A 7 5.54 -3.44 9.29
N GLU A 8 5.56 -3.18 10.60
CA GLU A 8 5.24 -4.19 11.62
C GLU A 8 3.80 -4.69 11.48
N VAL A 9 2.85 -3.78 11.21
CA VAL A 9 1.45 -4.13 10.95
C VAL A 9 1.32 -4.96 9.67
N VAL A 10 2.09 -4.66 8.61
CA VAL A 10 2.11 -5.46 7.38
C VAL A 10 2.62 -6.87 7.68
N GLN A 11 3.69 -7.00 8.46
CA GLN A 11 4.26 -8.29 8.84
C GLN A 11 3.28 -9.11 9.69
N ALA A 12 2.64 -8.48 10.69
CA ALA A 12 1.63 -9.13 11.52
C ALA A 12 0.44 -9.63 10.67
N TRP A 13 -0.07 -8.78 9.78
CA TRP A 13 -1.17 -9.13 8.88
C TRP A 13 -0.80 -10.29 7.93
N CYS A 14 0.39 -10.27 7.34
CA CYS A 14 0.88 -11.34 6.46
C CYS A 14 0.97 -12.70 7.18
N ASN A 15 1.11 -12.69 8.50
CA ASN A 15 1.25 -13.90 9.32
C ASN A 15 -0.08 -14.47 9.83
N LEU A 16 -1.19 -13.74 9.66
CA LEU A 16 -2.52 -14.26 10.01
C LEU A 16 -2.85 -15.52 9.20
N PHE A 17 -3.44 -16.51 9.86
CA PHE A 17 -3.80 -17.78 9.24
C PHE A 17 -4.71 -17.57 8.03
N GLU A 18 -5.74 -16.75 8.17
CA GLU A 18 -6.68 -16.43 7.09
C GLU A 18 -5.99 -15.82 5.88
N HIS A 19 -5.01 -14.94 6.11
CA HIS A 19 -4.25 -14.35 5.02
C HIS A 19 -3.41 -15.41 4.28
N ARG A 20 -2.75 -16.30 5.03
CA ARG A 20 -1.96 -17.39 4.44
C ARG A 20 -2.82 -18.40 3.67
N ASP A 21 -4.02 -18.69 4.16
CA ASP A 21 -4.97 -19.57 3.45
C ASP A 21 -5.46 -18.93 2.14
N ALA A 22 -5.80 -17.64 2.18
CA ALA A 22 -6.14 -16.87 0.99
C ALA A 22 -4.97 -16.84 -0.02
N GLN A 23 -3.72 -16.65 0.44
CA GLN A 23 -2.53 -16.72 -0.41
C GLN A 23 -2.35 -18.10 -1.05
N ARG A 24 -2.55 -19.18 -0.28
CA ARG A 24 -2.45 -20.56 -0.79
C ARG A 24 -3.47 -20.79 -1.91
N SER A 25 -4.72 -20.42 -1.69
CA SER A 25 -5.79 -20.52 -2.69
C SER A 25 -5.50 -19.66 -3.92
N GLY A 26 -5.00 -18.44 -3.69
CA GLY A 26 -4.51 -17.52 -4.71
C GLY A 26 -3.53 -18.18 -5.68
N ARG A 27 -2.48 -18.80 -5.11
CA ARG A 27 -1.36 -19.42 -5.83
C ARG A 27 -1.72 -20.71 -6.55
N SER A 28 -2.60 -21.51 -5.97
CA SER A 28 -2.91 -22.85 -6.48
C SER A 28 -3.97 -22.83 -7.58
N ARG A 29 -4.93 -21.89 -7.54
CA ARG A 29 -6.13 -22.03 -8.36
C ARG A 29 -6.78 -20.72 -8.83
N ILE A 30 -6.61 -19.62 -8.11
CA ILE A 30 -7.36 -18.38 -8.41
C ILE A 30 -6.66 -17.53 -9.47
N PHE A 31 -5.34 -17.33 -9.36
CA PHE A 31 -4.62 -16.44 -10.26
C PHE A 31 -3.88 -17.21 -11.36
N LYS A 32 -4.08 -16.81 -12.62
CA LYS A 32 -3.26 -17.31 -13.74
C LYS A 32 -1.83 -16.77 -13.69
N ASN A 33 -1.66 -15.51 -13.26
CA ASN A 33 -0.38 -14.85 -12.99
C ASN A 33 -0.63 -13.60 -12.12
N TYR A 34 0.33 -13.22 -11.26
CA TYR A 34 0.20 -12.03 -10.41
C TYR A 34 1.57 -11.42 -10.02
N ARG A 35 1.56 -10.14 -9.66
CA ARG A 35 2.71 -9.41 -9.10
C ARG A 35 2.23 -8.55 -7.93
N LEU A 36 2.85 -8.70 -6.77
CA LEU A 36 2.64 -7.82 -5.63
C LEU A 36 3.73 -6.74 -5.61
N ARG A 37 3.36 -5.52 -5.20
CA ARG A 37 4.28 -4.41 -4.97
C ARG A 37 4.00 -3.83 -3.59
N VAL A 38 5.05 -3.64 -2.82
CA VAL A 38 5.02 -2.96 -1.52
C VAL A 38 6.01 -1.80 -1.63
N ALA A 39 5.58 -0.62 -1.21
CA ALA A 39 6.37 0.60 -1.31
C ALA A 39 6.06 1.49 -0.11
N ASN A 40 7.06 2.27 0.30
CA ASN A 40 6.88 3.32 1.29
C ASN A 40 6.27 4.56 0.63
N VAL A 41 5.23 5.12 1.24
CA VAL A 41 4.63 6.38 0.80
C VAL A 41 5.48 7.52 1.36
N VAL A 42 6.15 8.25 0.48
CA VAL A 42 7.02 9.39 0.85
C VAL A 42 6.21 10.68 1.02
N HIS A 43 5.16 10.85 0.22
CA HIS A 43 4.24 11.98 0.26
C HIS A 43 2.81 11.51 0.00
N ASN A 44 1.87 11.96 0.83
CA ASN A 44 0.44 11.77 0.62
C ASN A 44 -0.30 13.08 0.87
N TYR A 45 -0.76 13.71 -0.21
CA TYR A 45 -1.42 15.01 -0.13
C TYR A 45 -2.55 15.08 -1.15
N GLY A 46 -3.59 15.81 -0.77
CA GLY A 46 -4.75 16.10 -1.61
C GLY A 46 -4.65 17.46 -2.28
N LEU A 47 -5.75 17.84 -2.94
CA LEU A 47 -5.94 19.21 -3.44
C LEU A 47 -5.97 20.22 -2.28
N ALA A 48 -6.61 19.86 -1.16
CA ALA A 48 -6.76 20.72 0.02
C ALA A 48 -5.73 20.43 1.12
N GLU A 49 -5.41 19.16 1.38
CA GLU A 49 -4.46 18.75 2.42
C GLU A 49 -3.03 18.80 1.88
N ARG A 50 -2.36 19.94 2.07
CA ARG A 50 -1.06 20.25 1.45
C ARG A 50 0.15 20.04 2.35
N GLU A 51 -0.03 19.59 3.59
CA GLU A 51 1.05 19.44 4.58
C GLU A 51 2.21 18.56 4.11
N GLN A 52 1.90 17.49 3.37
CA GLN A 52 2.90 16.58 2.82
C GLN A 52 3.27 16.89 1.37
N ALA A 53 2.74 17.96 0.77
CA ALA A 53 3.05 18.33 -0.61
C ALA A 53 4.52 18.77 -0.73
N PRO A 54 5.27 18.24 -1.72
CA PRO A 54 6.58 18.75 -2.09
C PRO A 54 6.55 20.27 -2.34
N LYS A 55 7.65 20.96 -2.02
CA LYS A 55 7.72 22.44 -2.12
C LYS A 55 7.46 22.94 -3.54
N ASP A 56 8.00 22.25 -4.54
CA ASP A 56 7.76 22.51 -5.96
C ASP A 56 6.31 22.27 -6.36
N SER A 57 5.63 21.30 -5.73
CA SER A 57 4.19 21.09 -5.94
C SER A 57 3.34 22.17 -5.29
N GLN A 58 3.76 22.79 -4.18
CA GLN A 58 3.02 23.86 -3.47
C GLN A 58 2.89 25.14 -4.28
N ALA A 59 3.89 25.45 -5.10
CA ALA A 59 3.93 26.68 -5.90
C ALA A 59 3.03 26.67 -7.15
N VAL A 60 2.42 25.51 -7.50
CA VAL A 60 1.67 25.31 -8.76
C VAL A 60 0.16 25.61 -8.60
N ILE A 61 -0.25 26.33 -7.56
CA ILE A 61 -1.64 26.79 -7.43
C ILE A 61 -1.71 28.21 -7.99
N GLU A 62 -2.02 28.32 -9.29
CA GLU A 62 -2.47 29.55 -9.96
C GLU A 62 -4.00 29.63 -9.92
#